data_AF-H2C543-F1
#
_entry.id   AF-H2C543-F1
#
_cell.length_a   1.000
_cell.length_b   1.000
_cell.length_c   1.000
_cell.angle_alpha   90.00
_cell.angle_beta   90.00
_cell.angle_gamma   90.00
#
_symmetry.space_group_name_H-M   'P 1'
#
loop_
_entity.id
_entity.type
_entity.pdbx_description
1 polymer ?
#
loop_
_entity_poly.entity_id
_entity_poly.type
_entity_poly.pdbx_seq_one_letter_code
_entity_poly.pdbx_strand_id
1 'polypeptide(L)'
;MLLETNTKRITLGYEYRRKAIITGRSTKDREVRGKLKRLRERDKKVDVRRKLAKLIVKEAFESRSAIVLEDLPGRTPEHMIKDVKDKQLRLRIYRSAFSSMKNAIIEKAGEFGVPVLLVNPSYTSTVCPVHGTKIVYRPDGGDAPRVGVCGKGKERWHRDVVALYNLAKRAGDVSPVPLGSKESHDPPTLSGWLRAKSLHSIMNEHKMIEMKV
;
A
#
# COMPACT_ATOMS: atom_id res chain seq x y z
N MET A 1 -12.08 -2.82 1.39
CA MET A 1 -11.77 -2.34 0.02
C MET A 1 -10.38 -2.84 -0.37
N LEU A 2 -10.25 -3.57 -1.49
CA LEU A 2 -8.95 -3.94 -2.08
C LEU A 2 -8.71 -3.03 -3.28
N LEU A 3 -7.63 -2.25 -3.26
CA LEU A 3 -7.29 -1.32 -4.34
C LEU A 3 -6.04 -1.82 -5.05
N GLU A 4 -6.22 -2.39 -6.24
CA GLU A 4 -5.10 -2.80 -7.08
C GLU A 4 -4.45 -1.58 -7.73
N THR A 5 -3.20 -1.35 -7.37
CA THR A 5 -2.39 -0.35 -8.06
C THR A 5 -1.73 -1.03 -9.25
N ASN A 6 -1.91 -0.50 -10.47
CA ASN A 6 -1.25 -0.99 -11.69
C ASN A 6 0.29 -0.75 -11.69
N THR A 7 0.92 -0.74 -10.52
CA THR A 7 2.35 -0.49 -10.28
C THR A 7 3.25 -1.46 -11.04
N LYS A 8 2.88 -2.75 -11.12
CA LYS A 8 3.58 -3.75 -11.96
C LYS A 8 3.61 -3.33 -13.43
N ARG A 9 2.45 -2.93 -13.98
CA ARG A 9 2.34 -2.50 -15.38
C ARG A 9 3.11 -1.20 -15.63
N ILE A 10 3.10 -0.27 -14.68
CA ILE A 10 3.85 0.98 -14.77
C ILE A 10 5.37 0.73 -14.74
N THR A 11 5.85 -0.05 -13.76
CA THR A 11 7.28 -0.32 -13.58
C THR A 11 7.86 -1.17 -14.70
N LEU A 12 7.22 -2.28 -15.06
CA LEU A 12 7.67 -3.14 -16.16
C LEU A 12 7.45 -2.48 -17.53
N GLY A 13 6.31 -1.83 -17.74
CA GLY A 13 6.01 -1.14 -19.00
C GLY A 13 6.96 0.03 -19.27
N TYR A 14 7.46 0.71 -18.24
CA TYR A 14 8.54 1.67 -18.40
C TYR A 14 9.84 0.99 -18.83
N GLU A 15 10.25 -0.07 -18.14
CA GLU A 15 11.49 -0.79 -18.46
C GLU A 15 11.52 -1.30 -19.90
N TYR A 16 10.43 -1.90 -20.36
CA TYR A 16 10.34 -2.37 -21.75
C TYR A 16 10.48 -1.22 -22.75
N ARG A 17 9.76 -0.10 -22.54
CA ARG A 17 9.85 1.08 -23.41
C ARG A 17 11.24 1.73 -23.37
N ARG A 18 11.85 1.82 -22.19
CA ARG A 18 13.20 2.35 -22.02
C ARG A 18 14.23 1.49 -22.73
N LYS A 19 14.16 0.17 -22.56
CA LYS A 19 15.04 -0.77 -23.28
C LYS A 19 14.90 -0.60 -24.78
N ALA A 20 13.67 -0.62 -25.31
CA ALA A 20 13.42 -0.44 -26.75
C ALA A 20 14.03 0.86 -27.33
N ILE A 21 14.07 1.95 -26.56
CA ILE A 21 14.66 3.22 -26.99
C ILE A 21 16.20 3.21 -26.94
N ILE A 22 16.80 2.47 -25.99
CA ILE A 22 18.25 2.43 -25.75
C ILE A 22 18.93 1.30 -26.53
N THR A 23 18.22 0.25 -26.94
CA THR A 23 18.81 -0.87 -27.68
C THR A 23 19.54 -0.38 -28.93
N GLY A 24 20.86 -0.62 -28.98
CA GLY A 24 21.73 -0.22 -30.09
C GLY A 24 22.02 1.29 -30.17
N ARG A 25 21.68 2.10 -29.16
CA ARG A 25 21.90 3.56 -29.15
C ARG A 25 22.42 4.05 -27.80
N SER A 26 23.10 5.20 -27.80
CA SER A 26 23.62 5.77 -26.56
C SER A 26 22.57 6.63 -25.88
N THR A 27 22.51 6.59 -24.54
CA THR A 27 21.72 7.55 -23.75
C THR A 27 22.25 8.98 -23.85
N LYS A 28 23.46 9.16 -24.42
CA LYS A 28 24.03 10.48 -24.73
C LYS A 28 23.47 11.04 -26.04
N ASP A 29 22.82 10.25 -26.89
CA ASP A 29 22.29 10.74 -28.17
C ASP A 29 21.11 11.70 -27.93
N ARG A 30 21.09 12.84 -28.64
CA ARG A 30 20.05 13.87 -28.48
C ARG A 30 18.65 13.32 -28.73
N GLU A 31 18.52 12.47 -29.75
CA GLU A 31 17.24 11.84 -30.12
C GLU A 31 16.74 10.88 -29.04
N VAL A 32 17.63 10.04 -28.49
CA VAL A 32 17.32 9.09 -27.40
C VAL A 32 16.93 9.85 -26.14
N ARG A 33 17.68 10.90 -25.76
CA ARG A 33 17.32 11.78 -24.63
C ARG A 33 15.95 12.41 -24.80
N GLY A 34 15.63 12.89 -26.01
CA GLY A 34 14.31 13.44 -26.33
C GLY A 34 13.20 12.41 -26.14
N LYS A 35 13.37 11.20 -26.68
CA LYS A 35 12.41 10.08 -26.54
C LYS A 35 12.22 9.67 -25.08
N LEU A 36 13.31 9.54 -24.32
CA LEU A 36 13.24 9.20 -22.89
C LEU A 36 12.52 10.30 -22.07
N LYS A 37 12.77 11.59 -22.36
CA LYS A 37 12.09 12.71 -21.69
C LYS A 37 10.57 12.69 -21.94
N ARG A 38 10.14 12.30 -23.15
CA ARG A 38 8.71 12.20 -23.51
C ARG A 38 7.97 11.10 -22.74
N LEU A 39 8.66 10.08 -22.20
CA LEU A 39 8.01 9.04 -21.40
C LEU A 39 7.39 9.58 -20.10
N ARG A 40 7.90 10.72 -19.58
CA ARG A 40 7.42 11.40 -18.35
C ARG A 40 7.20 10.46 -17.17
N GLU A 41 8.09 9.48 -16.99
CA GLU A 41 7.91 8.43 -15.98
C GLU A 41 7.81 9.00 -14.56
N ARG A 42 8.66 9.99 -14.23
CA ARG A 42 8.64 10.68 -12.94
C ARG A 42 7.27 11.29 -12.67
N ASP A 43 6.74 12.04 -13.63
CA ASP A 43 5.47 12.75 -13.49
C ASP A 43 4.31 11.76 -13.37
N LYS A 44 4.28 10.70 -14.20
CA LYS A 44 3.28 9.64 -14.13
C LYS A 44 3.28 8.94 -12.76
N LYS A 45 4.45 8.63 -12.22
CA LYS A 45 4.57 8.04 -10.87
C LYS A 45 4.07 9.00 -9.80
N VAL A 46 4.45 10.28 -9.85
CA VAL A 46 3.98 11.29 -8.90
C VAL A 46 2.46 11.42 -8.95
N ASP A 47 1.87 11.49 -10.15
CA ASP A 47 0.44 11.62 -10.36
C ASP A 47 -0.35 10.43 -9.77
N VAL A 48 0.08 9.19 -10.09
CA VAL A 48 -0.55 7.98 -9.52
C VAL A 48 -0.46 7.98 -7.99
N ARG A 49 0.70 8.35 -7.42
CA ARG A 49 0.86 8.41 -5.97
C ARG A 49 -0.07 9.44 -5.33
N ARG A 50 -0.17 10.64 -5.90
CA ARG A 50 -1.06 11.72 -5.40
C ARG A 50 -2.53 11.35 -5.51
N LYS A 51 -2.95 10.74 -6.63
CA LYS A 51 -4.32 10.26 -6.82
C LYS A 51 -4.68 9.20 -5.78
N LEU A 52 -3.79 8.23 -5.56
CA LEU A 52 -3.97 7.19 -4.56
C LEU A 52 -4.07 7.75 -3.15
N ALA A 53 -3.15 8.65 -2.77
CA ALA A 53 -3.18 9.31 -1.47
C ALA A 53 -4.49 10.09 -1.28
N LYS A 54 -4.94 10.83 -2.29
CA LYS A 54 -6.21 11.56 -2.25
C LYS A 54 -7.41 10.63 -2.03
N LEU A 55 -7.46 9.48 -2.72
CA LEU A 55 -8.54 8.51 -2.53
C LEU A 55 -8.58 7.94 -1.12
N ILE A 56 -7.43 7.53 -0.58
CA ILE A 56 -7.33 6.99 0.79
C ILE A 56 -7.76 8.04 1.82
N VAL A 57 -7.24 9.26 1.70
CA VAL A 57 -7.55 10.36 2.64
C VAL A 57 -9.01 10.77 2.54
N LYS A 58 -9.55 10.84 1.32
CA LYS A 58 -10.96 11.19 1.11
C LYS A 58 -11.89 10.16 1.78
N GLU A 59 -11.62 8.87 1.58
CA GLU A 59 -12.38 7.80 2.24
C GLU A 59 -12.35 7.96 3.76
N ALA A 60 -11.17 8.14 4.35
CA ALA A 60 -11.01 8.30 5.79
C ALA A 60 -11.70 9.57 6.32
N PHE A 61 -11.67 10.66 5.57
CA PHE A 61 -12.37 11.89 5.91
C PHE A 61 -13.89 11.70 5.93
N GLU A 62 -14.45 11.11 4.87
CA GLU A 62 -15.89 10.85 4.76
C GLU A 62 -16.38 9.86 5.83
N SER A 63 -15.58 8.85 6.16
CA SER A 63 -15.87 7.86 7.19
C SER A 63 -15.51 8.32 8.62
N ARG A 64 -15.03 9.56 8.81
CA ARG A 64 -14.53 10.09 10.08
C ARG A 64 -13.56 9.14 10.79
N SER A 65 -12.69 8.50 10.01
CA SER A 65 -11.77 7.48 10.48
C SER A 65 -10.32 7.98 10.47
N ALA A 66 -9.49 7.37 11.31
CA ALA A 66 -8.05 7.55 11.24
C ALA A 66 -7.40 6.63 10.21
N ILE A 67 -6.24 7.02 9.70
CA ILE A 67 -5.43 6.21 8.80
C ILE A 67 -4.29 5.57 9.59
N VAL A 68 -4.20 4.24 9.56
CA VAL A 68 -3.09 3.49 10.14
C VAL A 68 -2.13 3.08 9.03
N LEU A 69 -0.86 3.44 9.16
CA LEU A 69 0.20 3.06 8.22
C LEU A 69 1.31 2.29 8.95
N GLU A 70 1.93 1.35 8.25
CA GLU A 70 3.16 0.73 8.71
C GLU A 70 4.31 1.75 8.72
N ASP A 71 5.06 1.79 9.82
CA ASP A 71 6.29 2.56 9.89
C ASP A 71 7.43 1.81 9.22
N LEU A 72 7.38 1.79 7.89
CA LEU A 72 8.45 1.22 7.08
C LEU A 72 9.66 2.17 7.07
N PRO A 73 10.85 1.70 7.49
CA PRO A 73 12.08 2.49 7.43
C PRO A 73 12.50 2.76 5.98
N GLY A 74 13.31 3.80 5.76
CA GLY A 74 13.76 4.17 4.41
C GLY A 74 14.51 3.05 3.67
N ARG A 75 15.18 2.15 4.41
CA ARG A 75 15.96 1.01 3.87
C ARG A 75 15.14 -0.28 3.65
N THR A 76 13.82 -0.19 3.73
CA THR A 76 12.93 -1.36 3.58
C THR A 76 13.16 -2.13 2.27
N PRO A 77 13.27 -1.47 1.09
CA PRO A 77 13.49 -2.18 -0.16
C PRO A 77 14.77 -3.01 -0.17
N GLU A 78 15.85 -2.52 0.42
CA GLU A 78 17.15 -3.20 0.52
C GLU A 78 17.05 -4.49 1.32
N HIS A 79 16.32 -4.48 2.43
CA HIS A 79 16.07 -5.67 3.24
C HIS A 79 15.15 -6.66 2.51
N MET A 80 14.13 -6.17 1.81
CA MET A 80 13.19 -7.03 1.06
C MET A 80 13.81 -7.73 -0.15
N ILE A 81 14.83 -7.14 -0.78
CA ILE A 81 15.50 -7.75 -1.94
C ILE A 81 16.64 -8.70 -1.58
N LYS A 82 17.08 -8.78 -0.32
CA LYS A 82 18.29 -9.52 0.08
C LYS A 82 18.30 -10.96 -0.44
N ASP A 83 17.19 -11.67 -0.27
CA ASP A 83 17.05 -13.08 -0.61
C ASP A 83 16.30 -13.33 -1.94
N VAL A 84 15.93 -12.26 -2.65
CA VAL A 84 15.19 -12.37 -3.92
C VAL A 84 16.16 -12.63 -5.07
N LYS A 85 16.03 -13.80 -5.72
CA LYS A 85 16.86 -14.18 -6.88
C LYS A 85 16.35 -13.58 -8.21
N ASP A 86 15.03 -13.45 -8.38
CA ASP A 86 14.45 -12.89 -9.61
C ASP A 86 14.78 -11.39 -9.78
N LYS A 87 15.52 -11.07 -10.86
CA LYS A 87 15.90 -9.71 -11.23
C LYS A 87 14.68 -8.79 -11.46
N GLN A 88 13.59 -9.30 -12.05
CA GLN A 88 12.39 -8.50 -12.30
C GLN A 88 11.64 -8.19 -11.01
N LEU A 89 11.50 -9.16 -10.10
CA LEU A 89 10.94 -8.94 -8.78
C LEU A 89 11.80 -7.96 -7.95
N ARG A 90 13.12 -8.13 -7.92
CA ARG A 90 14.04 -7.18 -7.26
C ARG A 90 13.83 -5.76 -7.73
N LEU A 91 13.76 -5.55 -9.05
CA LEU A 91 13.58 -4.22 -9.63
C LEU A 91 12.23 -3.60 -9.25
N ARG A 92 11.16 -4.40 -9.20
CA ARG A 92 9.83 -3.94 -8.77
C ARG A 92 9.82 -3.53 -7.30
N ILE A 93 10.41 -4.33 -6.43
CA ILE A 93 10.52 -4.04 -4.99
C ILE A 93 11.36 -2.78 -4.77
N TYR A 94 12.51 -2.66 -5.43
CA TYR A 94 13.34 -1.46 -5.32
C TYR A 94 12.61 -0.18 -5.76
N ARG A 95 11.72 -0.29 -6.76
CA ARG A 95 10.99 0.85 -7.34
C ARG A 95 9.59 1.08 -6.78
N SER A 96 9.14 0.29 -5.81
CA SER A 96 7.79 0.41 -5.22
C SER A 96 7.57 1.72 -4.47
N ALA A 97 8.64 2.47 -4.16
CA ALA A 97 8.60 3.82 -3.60
C ALA A 97 7.72 3.94 -2.32
N PHE A 98 7.81 2.95 -1.42
CA PHE A 98 7.02 2.87 -0.18
C PHE A 98 7.04 4.17 0.64
N SER A 99 8.24 4.71 0.91
CA SER A 99 8.37 5.97 1.66
C SER A 99 7.74 7.16 0.94
N SER A 100 7.83 7.20 -0.39
CA SER A 100 7.24 8.27 -1.19
C SER A 100 5.71 8.18 -1.28
N MET A 101 5.13 7.01 -1.06
CA MET A 101 3.69 6.82 -0.87
C MET A 101 3.25 7.22 0.54
N LYS A 102 3.97 6.75 1.57
CA LYS A 102 3.73 7.09 2.98
C LYS A 102 3.68 8.61 3.17
N ASN A 103 4.70 9.31 2.67
CA ASN A 103 4.77 10.77 2.78
C ASN A 103 3.64 11.49 2.04
N ALA A 104 3.24 11.00 0.86
CA ALA A 104 2.13 11.59 0.11
C ALA A 104 0.79 11.43 0.85
N ILE A 105 0.59 10.32 1.56
CA ILE A 105 -0.60 10.11 2.40
C ILE A 105 -0.55 11.05 3.60
N ILE A 106 0.58 11.14 4.31
CA ILE A 106 0.73 12.02 5.49
C ILE A 106 0.49 13.49 5.12
N GLU A 107 1.14 13.96 4.05
CA GLU A 107 0.97 15.34 3.54
C GLU A 107 -0.49 15.61 3.21
N LYS A 108 -1.14 14.70 2.46
CA LYS A 108 -2.53 14.86 2.04
C LYS A 108 -3.51 14.76 3.21
N ALA A 109 -3.24 13.91 4.18
CA ALA A 109 -4.05 13.77 5.39
C ALA A 109 -3.98 15.04 6.24
N GLY A 110 -2.79 15.64 6.36
CA GLY A 110 -2.59 16.93 7.03
C GLY A 110 -3.43 18.05 6.40
N GLU A 111 -3.52 18.11 5.07
CA GLU A 111 -4.39 19.08 4.36
C GLU A 111 -5.89 18.90 4.70
N PHE A 112 -6.34 17.67 4.95
CA PHE A 112 -7.74 17.34 5.22
C PHE A 112 -8.06 17.23 6.72
N GLY A 113 -7.08 17.42 7.60
CA GLY A 113 -7.22 17.22 9.04
C GLY A 113 -7.49 15.78 9.45
N VAL A 114 -7.11 14.79 8.62
CA VAL A 114 -7.29 13.37 8.93
C VAL A 114 -6.12 12.86 9.77
N PRO A 115 -6.36 12.23 10.94
CA PRO A 115 -5.29 11.71 11.77
C PRO A 115 -4.61 10.50 11.13
N VAL A 116 -3.28 10.46 11.20
CA VAL A 116 -2.45 9.36 10.68
C VAL A 116 -1.59 8.78 11.81
N LEU A 117 -1.66 7.47 12.01
CA LEU A 117 -0.86 6.75 12.99
C LEU A 117 0.14 5.84 12.30
N LEU A 118 1.40 5.93 12.72
CA LEU A 118 2.47 5.05 12.27
C LEU A 118 2.65 3.92 13.29
N VAL A 119 2.55 2.68 12.81
CA VAL A 119 2.61 1.48 13.66
C VAL A 119 3.79 0.62 13.23
N ASN A 120 4.52 0.07 14.20
CA ASN A 120 5.64 -0.83 13.92
C ASN A 120 5.15 -2.06 13.12
N PRO A 121 5.76 -2.36 11.95
CA PRO A 121 5.34 -3.47 11.08
C PRO A 121 5.76 -4.87 11.59
N SER A 122 6.57 -4.95 12.64
CA SER A 122 7.17 -6.22 13.07
C SER A 122 6.11 -7.23 13.48
N TYR A 123 6.17 -8.44 12.91
CA TYR A 123 5.29 -9.58 13.23
C TYR A 123 3.79 -9.37 12.93
N THR A 124 3.40 -8.30 12.24
CA THR A 124 1.99 -8.02 11.92
C THR A 124 1.38 -9.09 11.04
N SER A 125 2.16 -9.74 10.17
CA SER A 125 1.69 -10.75 9.23
C SER A 125 1.95 -12.20 9.66
N THR A 126 2.63 -12.43 10.79
CA THR A 126 3.07 -13.77 11.22
C THR A 126 2.41 -14.25 12.51
N VAL A 127 1.68 -13.40 13.20
CA VAL A 127 1.03 -13.70 14.49
C VAL A 127 -0.48 -13.76 14.30
N CYS A 128 -1.11 -14.82 14.80
CA CYS A 128 -2.56 -14.96 14.77
C CYS A 128 -3.20 -13.84 15.61
N PRO A 129 -4.15 -13.05 15.05
CA PRO A 129 -4.76 -11.92 15.76
C PRO A 129 -5.62 -12.37 16.95
N VAL A 130 -6.15 -13.60 16.89
CA VAL A 130 -7.01 -14.23 17.92
C VAL A 130 -6.15 -14.85 19.03
N HIS A 131 -5.19 -15.69 18.66
CA HIS A 131 -4.48 -16.56 19.59
C HIS A 131 -3.10 -16.06 20.04
N GLY A 132 -2.54 -15.04 19.37
CA GLY A 132 -1.19 -14.55 19.65
C GLY A 132 -0.05 -15.51 19.27
N THR A 133 -0.38 -16.65 18.65
CA THR A 133 0.60 -17.67 18.25
C THR A 133 1.07 -17.50 16.81
N LYS A 134 2.23 -18.05 16.47
CA LYS A 134 2.78 -18.02 15.11
C LYS A 134 1.87 -18.72 14.10
N ILE A 135 1.72 -18.11 12.92
CA ILE A 135 1.06 -18.70 11.76
C ILE A 135 2.12 -19.42 10.92
N VAL A 136 1.82 -20.66 10.54
CA VAL A 136 2.67 -21.47 9.68
C VAL A 136 2.20 -21.31 8.24
N TYR A 137 3.03 -20.66 7.43
CA TYR A 137 2.83 -20.53 5.99
C TYR A 137 3.56 -21.67 5.29
N ARG A 138 2.82 -22.60 4.70
CA ARG A 138 3.42 -23.70 3.92
C ARG A 138 3.78 -23.19 2.51
N PRO A 139 4.90 -23.62 1.93
CA PRO A 139 5.22 -23.32 0.54
C PRO A 139 4.09 -23.79 -0.38
N ASP A 140 3.58 -22.89 -1.22
CA ASP A 140 2.53 -23.15 -2.22
C ASP A 140 3.10 -23.17 -3.65
N GLY A 141 4.42 -23.34 -3.78
CA GLY A 141 5.15 -23.20 -5.05
C GLY A 141 5.53 -21.75 -5.39
N GLY A 142 5.13 -20.77 -4.58
CA GLY A 142 5.54 -19.37 -4.71
C GLY A 142 6.57 -18.92 -3.66
N ASP A 143 7.26 -17.81 -3.95
CA ASP A 143 8.27 -17.21 -3.07
C ASP A 143 7.69 -16.62 -1.77
N ALA A 144 6.36 -16.40 -1.71
CA ALA A 144 5.70 -15.75 -0.57
C ALA A 144 4.27 -16.30 -0.37
N PRO A 145 4.11 -17.43 0.35
CA PRO A 145 2.81 -18.05 0.55
C PRO A 145 1.85 -17.12 1.30
N ARG A 146 0.63 -16.98 0.77
CA ARG A 146 -0.35 -16.01 1.25
C ARG A 146 -1.32 -16.58 2.27
N VAL A 147 -1.52 -17.89 2.26
CA VAL A 147 -2.40 -18.56 3.21
C VAL A 147 -1.57 -19.38 4.20
N GLY A 148 -1.84 -19.18 5.48
CA GLY A 148 -1.18 -19.90 6.57
C GLY A 148 -2.18 -20.48 7.56
N VAL A 149 -1.71 -21.37 8.41
CA VAL A 149 -2.52 -22.03 9.45
C VAL A 149 -2.03 -21.59 10.82
N CYS A 150 -2.97 -21.23 11.70
CA CYS A 150 -2.67 -20.91 13.10
C CYS A 150 -2.15 -22.15 13.84
N GLY A 151 -1.04 -22.02 14.57
CA GLY A 151 -0.47 -23.13 15.34
C GLY A 151 -1.35 -23.64 16.48
N LYS A 152 -2.27 -22.82 17.00
CA LYS A 152 -3.17 -23.18 18.12
C LYS A 152 -4.56 -23.60 17.64
N GLY A 153 -5.32 -22.67 17.06
CA GLY A 153 -6.71 -22.93 16.66
C GLY A 153 -6.88 -23.63 15.31
N LYS A 154 -5.78 -23.86 14.57
CA LYS A 154 -5.75 -24.53 13.24
C LYS A 154 -6.59 -23.84 12.16
N GLU A 155 -7.09 -22.63 12.41
CA GLU A 155 -7.80 -21.84 11.42
C GLU A 155 -6.85 -21.33 10.31
N ARG A 156 -7.42 -21.13 9.12
CA ARG A 156 -6.67 -20.60 7.96
C ARG A 156 -6.78 -19.09 7.90
N TRP A 157 -5.65 -18.44 7.63
CA TRP A 157 -5.53 -16.99 7.57
C TRP A 157 -4.86 -16.54 6.29
N HIS A 158 -5.38 -15.48 5.68
CA HIS A 158 -4.68 -14.76 4.63
C HIS A 158 -3.71 -13.75 5.25
N ARG A 159 -2.46 -13.73 4.77
CA ARG A 159 -1.35 -12.93 5.33
C ARG A 159 -1.67 -11.44 5.45
N ASP A 160 -2.27 -10.88 4.39
CA ASP A 160 -2.59 -9.45 4.35
C ASP A 160 -3.76 -9.10 5.29
N VAL A 161 -4.71 -10.03 5.48
CA VAL A 161 -5.82 -9.86 6.43
C VAL A 161 -5.30 -9.85 7.85
N VAL A 162 -4.42 -10.78 8.18
CA VAL A 162 -3.77 -10.84 9.50
C VAL A 162 -2.98 -9.56 9.79
N ALA A 163 -2.25 -9.04 8.80
CA ALA A 163 -1.53 -7.78 8.91
C ALA A 163 -2.48 -6.63 9.27
N LEU A 164 -3.61 -6.49 8.57
CA LEU A 164 -4.60 -5.45 8.86
C LEU A 164 -5.16 -5.55 10.28
N TYR A 165 -5.54 -6.76 10.73
CA TYR A 165 -6.05 -6.95 12.09
C TYR A 165 -5.01 -6.60 13.16
N ASN A 166 -3.77 -7.03 12.99
CA ASN A 166 -2.72 -6.74 13.96
C ASN A 166 -2.30 -5.26 13.97
N LEU A 167 -2.33 -4.59 12.81
CA LEU A 167 -2.11 -3.15 12.74
C LEU A 167 -3.22 -2.38 13.46
N ALA A 168 -4.49 -2.72 13.20
CA ALA A 168 -5.63 -2.11 13.88
C ALA A 168 -5.57 -2.35 15.40
N LYS A 169 -5.31 -3.59 15.82
CA LYS A 169 -5.18 -3.94 17.25
C LYS A 169 -4.08 -3.15 17.96
N ARG A 170 -2.97 -2.86 17.26
CA ARG A 170 -1.87 -2.04 17.80
C ARG A 170 -2.17 -0.55 17.80
N ALA A 171 -2.95 -0.08 16.82
CA ALA A 171 -3.38 1.31 16.79
C ALA A 171 -4.35 1.62 17.95
N GLY A 172 -5.09 0.61 18.43
CA GLY A 172 -6.06 0.77 19.50
C GLY A 172 -7.31 1.52 19.04
N ASP A 173 -8.11 2.01 20.00
CA ASP A 173 -9.23 2.90 19.68
C ASP A 173 -8.71 4.27 19.27
N VAL A 174 -8.56 4.43 17.96
CA VAL A 174 -8.24 5.70 17.34
C VAL A 174 -9.54 6.46 17.07
N SER A 175 -10.28 6.78 18.14
CA SER A 175 -11.32 7.80 18.02
C SER A 175 -10.65 9.10 17.59
N PRO A 176 -11.20 9.84 16.59
CA PRO A 176 -10.79 11.22 16.37
C PRO A 176 -11.20 11.99 17.62
N VAL A 177 -10.32 12.04 18.62
CA VAL A 177 -10.57 12.78 19.85
C VAL A 177 -10.66 14.24 19.43
N PRO A 178 -11.81 14.93 19.60
CA PRO A 178 -11.80 16.37 19.58
C PRO A 178 -10.82 16.77 20.66
N LEU A 179 -9.86 17.62 20.34
CA LEU A 179 -8.83 18.11 21.26
C LEU A 179 -9.46 18.53 22.61
N GLY A 180 -9.56 17.63 23.61
CA GLY A 180 -10.16 17.98 24.91
C GLY A 180 -11.00 17.00 25.74
N SER A 181 -11.11 15.68 25.52
CA SER A 181 -11.78 14.82 26.54
C SER A 181 -11.09 13.47 26.80
N LYS A 182 -10.90 13.18 28.10
CA LYS A 182 -10.25 11.98 28.66
C LYS A 182 -11.30 10.94 29.07
N GLU A 183 -12.04 10.37 28.14
CA GLU A 183 -12.93 9.25 28.48
C GLU A 183 -12.67 8.05 27.55
N SER A 184 -12.36 6.93 28.19
CA SER A 184 -12.22 5.61 27.61
C SER A 184 -13.60 5.06 27.26
N HIS A 185 -13.80 4.63 26.01
CA HIS A 185 -14.99 3.91 25.60
C HIS A 185 -14.62 2.55 25.01
N ASP A 186 -15.53 1.59 25.20
CA ASP A 186 -15.40 0.20 24.75
C ASP A 186 -15.40 0.07 23.22
N PRO A 187 -14.70 -0.93 22.66
CA PRO A 187 -14.54 -1.08 21.22
C PRO A 187 -15.87 -1.48 20.54
N PRO A 188 -16.20 -0.89 19.37
CA PRO A 188 -17.46 -1.19 18.70
C PRO A 188 -17.47 -2.58 18.06
N THR A 189 -18.60 -3.29 18.26
CA THR A 189 -18.90 -4.59 17.67
C THR A 189 -18.96 -4.57 16.13
N LEU A 190 -18.54 -5.70 15.54
CA LEU A 190 -18.32 -6.07 14.12
C LEU A 190 -19.43 -5.74 13.07
N SER A 191 -20.52 -5.06 13.40
CA SER A 191 -21.68 -4.89 12.51
C SER A 191 -21.65 -3.63 11.61
N GLY A 192 -20.80 -2.65 11.91
CA GLY A 192 -20.79 -1.35 11.20
C GLY A 192 -20.17 -1.34 9.79
N TRP A 193 -19.39 -2.36 9.43
CA TRP A 193 -18.61 -2.39 8.17
C TRP A 193 -19.45 -2.62 6.90
N LEU A 194 -20.70 -3.09 7.03
CA LEU A 194 -21.56 -3.37 5.87
C LEU A 194 -22.20 -2.12 5.25
N ARG A 195 -21.95 -0.91 5.78
CA ARG A 195 -22.52 0.36 5.29
C ARG A 195 -21.58 1.24 4.45
N ALA A 196 -20.36 0.78 4.13
CA ALA A 196 -19.47 1.53 3.25
C ALA A 196 -19.89 1.38 1.77
N LYS A 197 -20.06 2.51 1.05
CA LYS A 197 -20.34 2.50 -0.40
C LYS A 197 -19.22 1.75 -1.13
N SER A 198 -19.57 0.96 -2.15
CA SER A 198 -18.59 0.30 -3.01
C SER A 198 -17.81 1.33 -3.84
N LEU A 199 -16.53 1.06 -4.13
CA LEU A 199 -15.66 1.89 -4.99
C LEU A 199 -16.34 2.28 -6.31
N HIS A 200 -17.22 1.43 -6.83
CA HIS A 200 -17.94 1.69 -8.07
C HIS A 200 -18.79 2.98 -8.00
N SER A 201 -19.38 3.29 -6.84
CA SER A 201 -20.16 4.51 -6.64
C SER A 201 -19.27 5.76 -6.57
N ILE A 202 -18.11 5.67 -5.92
CA ILE A 202 -17.15 6.79 -5.80
C ILE A 202 -16.43 7.04 -7.13
N MET A 203 -16.12 5.97 -7.87
CA MET A 203 -15.54 6.03 -9.21
C MET A 203 -16.52 6.55 -10.27
N ASN A 204 -17.83 6.38 -10.08
CA ASN A 204 -18.87 6.94 -10.96
C ASN A 204 -19.20 8.40 -10.63
N GLU A 205 -19.26 8.78 -9.35
CA GLU A 205 -19.48 10.19 -8.93
C GLU A 205 -18.31 11.10 -9.35
N HIS A 206 -17.09 10.57 -9.39
CA HIS A 206 -15.94 11.24 -9.98
C HIS A 206 -15.68 10.70 -11.37
N LYS A 207 -16.24 11.33 -12.42
CA LYS A 207 -15.93 11.07 -13.86
C LYS A 207 -14.42 10.89 -14.08
N MET A 208 -13.93 9.67 -13.91
CA MET A 208 -12.60 9.25 -14.30
C MET A 208 -12.77 8.66 -15.68
N ILE A 209 -12.91 9.55 -16.67
CA ILE A 209 -12.75 9.21 -18.07
C ILE A 209 -11.36 8.58 -18.19
N GLU A 210 -11.37 7.26 -18.37
CA GLU A 210 -10.30 6.42 -18.87
C GLU A 210 -8.88 6.83 -18.47
N MET A 211 -8.28 6.10 -17.54
CA MET A 211 -6.82 5.94 -17.55
C MET A 211 -6.42 5.11 -18.79
N LYS A 212 -6.50 5.71 -19.98
CA LYS A 212 -5.80 5.22 -21.16
C LYS A 212 -4.31 5.43 -20.94
N VAL A 213 -3.58 4.31 -20.92
CA VAL A 213 -2.12 4.22 -20.81
C VAL A 213 -1.46 4.58 -22.14
#